data_AF-A0A8T3MG25-F1
#
_entry.id   AF-A0A8T3MG25-F1
#
_cell.length_a   1.000
_cell.length_b   1.000
_cell.length_c   1.000
_cell.angle_alpha   90.00
_cell.angle_beta   90.00
_cell.angle_gamma   90.00
#
_symmetry.space_group_name_H-M   'P 1'
#
loop_
_entity.id
_entity.type
_entity.pdbx_description
1 polymer ?
#
loop_
_entity_poly.entity_id
_entity_poly.type
_entity_poly.pdbx_seq_one_letter_code
_entity_poly.pdbx_strand_id
1 'polypeptide(L)'
;MQLRVVTDQPWAVQADVLVIPVFDELAFEGPLGELDRRSGGELRALSEFRELQTKRYATALAASGELPAGRLLMVGGGEAAQLERETVVRISASAERRLGGRQVASLAVWLSPLADALEGGVEAVAELVARGIVEGTYDPHEIYRRNVETAPPKIDELILVAPDADKGAVTRAAERGVIVGEGANVARTLSNRAANDVSPEVLADEATTLAKRHGLSIDIVGPDKATEMGMGMFMAVGRGSDNPPRMIVMRSGRKGEHDSLDRHLAIVGKGVCFDSGGISIKPSERMEEMKMDKTGACTVIAAIATVARLAPGTPLLAVAPAVENMPGPHSTRPGDVVRALNGKMVDITNTDAEGRLILGDAMTYAERLGATHLVDVATLTGAVSRAFGHLVTGAFGTPQPWYEAVMDAAGRAGERYWQVPLVDDYVSEMESWYGDLQNSGTAEGSLVKSGLFLREFRTVPWVHLDIGGSAYFRKATPFAPRGATGVTHATLVELALAGAK
;
A
#
# COMPACT_ATOMS: atom_id res chain seq x y z
N MET A 1 6.36 -13.11 -15.68
CA MET A 1 5.37 -12.67 -16.69
C MET A 1 6.11 -11.89 -17.76
N GLN A 2 5.99 -12.28 -19.03
CA GLN A 2 6.46 -11.53 -20.19
C GLN A 2 5.40 -10.51 -20.61
N LEU A 3 5.82 -9.35 -21.11
CA LEU A 3 4.92 -8.31 -21.62
C LEU A 3 4.96 -8.28 -23.14
N ARG A 4 3.78 -8.25 -23.77
CA ARG A 4 3.65 -8.06 -25.22
C ARG A 4 2.60 -6.99 -25.52
N VAL A 5 2.98 -5.96 -26.26
CA VAL A 5 2.04 -4.96 -26.76
C VAL A 5 1.66 -5.29 -28.20
N VAL A 6 0.35 -5.29 -28.48
CA VAL A 6 -0.25 -5.54 -29.80
C VAL A 6 -1.00 -4.27 -30.23
N THR A 7 -0.70 -3.80 -31.44
CA THR A 7 -1.33 -2.61 -32.06
C THR A 7 -2.40 -2.99 -33.08
N ASP A 8 -2.67 -4.28 -33.24
CA ASP A 8 -3.83 -4.78 -33.99
C ASP A 8 -5.11 -4.67 -33.17
N GLN A 9 -6.24 -4.91 -33.84
CA GLN A 9 -7.56 -4.90 -33.23
C GLN A 9 -7.75 -6.07 -32.23
N PRO A 10 -8.59 -5.91 -31.19
CA PRO A 10 -8.78 -6.93 -30.14
C PRO A 10 -9.29 -8.27 -30.67
N TRP A 11 -10.01 -8.30 -31.79
CA TRP A 11 -10.46 -9.56 -32.40
C TRP A 11 -9.40 -10.33 -33.19
N ALA A 12 -8.17 -9.82 -33.28
CA ALA A 12 -7.05 -10.50 -33.92
C ALA A 12 -6.06 -11.13 -32.93
N VAL A 13 -6.21 -10.86 -31.62
CA VAL A 13 -5.24 -11.30 -30.61
C VAL A 13 -5.39 -12.79 -30.29
N GLN A 14 -4.26 -13.51 -30.33
CA GLN A 14 -4.16 -14.87 -29.83
C GLN A 14 -3.72 -14.84 -28.36
N ALA A 15 -4.57 -15.38 -27.49
CA ALA A 15 -4.38 -15.52 -26.03
C ALA A 15 -5.33 -16.58 -25.48
N ASP A 16 -5.10 -17.08 -24.27
CA ASP A 16 -6.05 -18.00 -23.62
C ASP A 16 -7.33 -17.26 -23.22
N VAL A 17 -7.18 -16.02 -22.73
CA VAL A 17 -8.30 -15.15 -22.32
C VAL A 17 -8.07 -13.73 -22.84
N LEU A 18 -9.10 -13.15 -23.47
CA LEU A 18 -9.17 -11.72 -23.77
C LEU A 18 -10.11 -11.01 -22.78
N VAL A 19 -9.58 -10.07 -22.02
CA VAL A 19 -10.31 -9.22 -21.08
C VAL A 19 -10.87 -8.00 -21.80
N ILE A 20 -12.18 -7.79 -21.63
CA ILE A 20 -12.95 -6.69 -22.22
C ILE A 20 -13.55 -5.87 -21.09
N PRO A 21 -12.95 -4.72 -20.73
CA PRO A 21 -13.58 -3.76 -19.83
C PRO A 21 -14.88 -3.23 -20.47
N VAL A 22 -15.96 -3.22 -19.70
CA VAL A 22 -17.27 -2.77 -20.16
C VAL A 22 -17.87 -1.72 -19.23
N PHE A 23 -18.49 -0.70 -19.82
CA PHE A 23 -19.00 0.48 -19.15
C PHE A 23 -20.43 0.79 -19.58
N ASP A 24 -21.11 1.62 -18.79
CA ASP A 24 -22.41 2.21 -19.11
C ASP A 24 -23.46 1.17 -19.52
N GLU A 25 -24.37 1.52 -20.42
CA GLU A 25 -25.26 0.56 -21.07
C GLU A 25 -24.59 -0.03 -22.30
N LEU A 26 -24.71 -1.35 -22.48
CA LEU A 26 -24.03 -2.06 -23.55
C LEU A 26 -24.75 -1.87 -24.88
N ALA A 27 -24.24 -0.93 -25.67
CA ALA A 27 -24.50 -0.89 -27.10
C ALA A 27 -23.58 -1.91 -27.80
N PHE A 28 -24.16 -2.99 -28.33
CA PHE A 28 -23.45 -3.96 -29.15
C PHE A 28 -23.23 -3.43 -30.58
N GLU A 29 -22.53 -2.31 -30.65
CA GLU A 29 -22.16 -1.57 -31.86
C GLU A 29 -20.64 -1.36 -31.89
N GLY A 30 -20.11 -0.89 -33.02
CA GLY A 30 -18.68 -0.61 -33.18
C GLY A 30 -17.79 -1.80 -32.79
N PRO A 31 -16.68 -1.57 -32.06
CA PRO A 31 -15.78 -2.65 -31.64
C PRO A 31 -16.43 -3.75 -30.78
N LEU A 32 -17.37 -3.40 -29.88
CA LEU A 32 -18.05 -4.39 -29.04
C LEU A 32 -19.03 -5.23 -29.86
N GLY A 33 -19.72 -4.62 -30.83
CA GLY A 33 -20.58 -5.34 -31.78
C GLY A 33 -19.80 -6.31 -32.67
N GLU A 34 -18.58 -5.95 -33.08
CA GLU A 34 -17.70 -6.84 -33.85
C GLU A 34 -17.22 -8.05 -33.01
N LEU A 35 -16.88 -7.84 -31.74
CA LEU A 35 -16.56 -8.92 -30.80
C LEU A 35 -17.77 -9.85 -30.59
N ASP A 36 -18.97 -9.29 -30.38
CA ASP A 36 -20.21 -10.05 -30.25
C ASP A 36 -20.48 -10.90 -31.49
N ARG A 37 -20.41 -10.29 -32.69
CA ARG A 37 -20.61 -10.98 -33.98
C ARG A 37 -19.66 -12.16 -34.14
N ARG A 38 -18.36 -11.99 -33.87
CA ARG A 38 -17.35 -13.07 -33.99
C ARG A 38 -17.48 -14.12 -32.90
N SER A 39 -18.01 -13.76 -31.73
CA SER A 39 -18.37 -14.71 -30.68
C SER A 39 -19.66 -15.49 -30.95
N GLY A 40 -20.36 -15.20 -32.06
CA GLY A 40 -21.64 -15.85 -32.40
C GLY A 40 -22.85 -15.28 -31.66
N GLY A 41 -22.79 -14.04 -31.17
CA GLY A 41 -23.86 -13.40 -30.39
C GLY A 41 -23.84 -13.72 -28.89
N GLU A 42 -22.78 -14.37 -28.41
CA GLU A 42 -22.66 -14.83 -27.02
C GLU A 42 -22.67 -13.68 -26.01
N LEU A 43 -22.02 -12.54 -26.34
CA LEU A 43 -21.96 -11.41 -25.41
C LEU A 43 -23.34 -10.78 -25.21
N ARG A 44 -24.11 -10.64 -26.30
CA ARG A 44 -25.50 -10.18 -26.23
C ARG A 44 -26.39 -11.15 -25.48
N ALA A 45 -26.25 -12.45 -25.73
CA ALA A 45 -27.00 -13.48 -25.03
C ALA A 45 -26.76 -13.43 -23.50
N LEU A 46 -25.50 -13.26 -23.06
CA LEU A 46 -25.16 -13.12 -21.64
C LEU A 46 -25.69 -11.81 -21.04
N SER A 47 -25.72 -10.72 -21.80
CA SER A 47 -26.32 -9.45 -21.37
C SER A 47 -27.83 -9.57 -21.20
N GLU A 48 -28.54 -10.20 -22.15
CA GLU A 48 -29.98 -10.47 -22.07
C GLU A 48 -30.31 -11.41 -20.89
N PHE A 49 -29.45 -12.39 -20.63
CA PHE A 49 -29.55 -13.30 -19.48
C PHE A 49 -29.12 -12.65 -18.14
N ARG A 50 -28.61 -11.42 -18.15
CA ARG A 50 -28.13 -10.65 -16.98
C ARG A 50 -26.87 -11.20 -16.30
N GLU A 51 -26.11 -12.08 -16.96
CA GLU A 51 -24.80 -12.53 -16.50
C GLU A 51 -23.71 -11.49 -16.79
N LEU A 52 -23.74 -10.90 -18.00
CA LEU A 52 -22.86 -9.80 -18.38
C LEU A 52 -23.48 -8.49 -17.87
N GLN A 53 -22.80 -7.84 -16.92
CA GLN A 53 -23.23 -6.59 -16.30
C GLN A 53 -22.08 -5.59 -16.28
N THR A 54 -22.42 -4.30 -16.38
CA THR A 54 -21.44 -3.20 -16.31
C THR A 54 -21.19 -2.71 -14.88
N LYS A 55 -21.89 -3.25 -13.88
CA LYS A 55 -21.64 -2.95 -12.47
C LYS A 55 -20.15 -3.17 -12.14
N ARG A 56 -19.55 -2.25 -11.38
CA ARG A 56 -18.13 -2.32 -10.98
C ARG A 56 -17.75 -3.71 -10.48
N TYR A 57 -16.76 -4.28 -11.16
CA TYR A 57 -16.13 -5.58 -10.89
C TYR A 57 -17.05 -6.79 -11.07
N ALA A 58 -18.23 -6.63 -11.66
CA ALA A 58 -19.01 -7.76 -12.17
C ALA A 58 -18.22 -8.40 -13.32
N THR A 59 -18.26 -9.73 -13.41
CA THR A 59 -17.48 -10.46 -14.41
C THR A 59 -18.34 -11.50 -15.10
N ALA A 60 -18.17 -11.66 -16.41
CA ALA A 60 -18.77 -12.76 -17.17
C ALA A 60 -17.70 -13.44 -18.02
N LEU A 61 -17.74 -14.78 -18.10
CA LEU A 61 -16.84 -15.56 -18.93
C LEU A 61 -17.65 -16.13 -20.10
N ALA A 62 -17.21 -15.86 -21.33
CA ALA A 62 -17.92 -16.20 -22.55
C ALA A 62 -17.08 -17.10 -23.47
N ALA A 63 -17.76 -17.85 -24.32
CA ALA A 63 -17.14 -18.49 -25.47
C ALA A 63 -16.63 -17.42 -26.45
N SER A 64 -15.56 -17.75 -27.18
CA SER A 64 -14.90 -16.82 -28.10
C SER A 64 -15.31 -17.00 -29.56
N GLY A 65 -16.05 -18.06 -29.90
CA GLY A 65 -16.53 -18.32 -31.26
C GLY A 65 -15.37 -18.47 -32.26
N GLU A 66 -15.34 -17.59 -33.26
CA GLU A 66 -14.32 -17.55 -34.32
C GLU A 66 -13.06 -16.75 -33.91
N LEU A 67 -13.05 -16.12 -32.73
CA LEU A 67 -11.92 -15.31 -32.28
C LEU A 67 -10.69 -16.20 -31.99
N PRO A 68 -9.46 -15.70 -32.25
CA PRO A 68 -8.24 -16.44 -31.91
C PRO A 68 -8.01 -16.61 -30.40
N ALA A 69 -8.66 -15.80 -29.57
CA ALA A 69 -8.62 -15.94 -28.12
C ALA A 69 -9.42 -17.18 -27.66
N GLY A 70 -8.97 -17.89 -26.64
CA GLY A 70 -9.64 -19.10 -26.13
C GLY A 70 -10.96 -18.83 -25.39
N ARG A 71 -11.06 -17.70 -24.68
CA ARG A 71 -12.24 -17.22 -23.95
C ARG A 71 -12.28 -15.69 -23.94
N LEU A 72 -13.47 -15.14 -23.73
CA LEU A 72 -13.65 -13.71 -23.46
C LEU A 72 -14.03 -13.53 -21.98
N LEU A 73 -13.42 -12.55 -21.31
CA LEU A 73 -13.72 -12.18 -19.94
C LEU A 73 -14.12 -10.72 -19.87
N MET A 74 -15.40 -10.47 -19.60
CA MET A 74 -15.92 -9.11 -19.45
C MET A 74 -15.78 -8.69 -18.01
N VAL A 75 -15.36 -7.45 -17.77
CA VAL A 75 -15.27 -6.89 -16.43
C VAL A 75 -15.94 -5.52 -16.41
N GLY A 76 -16.98 -5.38 -15.59
CA GLY A 76 -17.73 -4.14 -15.45
C GLY A 76 -16.93 -3.04 -14.75
N GLY A 77 -16.89 -1.85 -15.35
CA GLY A 77 -16.24 -0.67 -14.80
C GLY A 77 -17.19 0.38 -14.22
N GLY A 78 -18.50 0.17 -14.35
CA GLY A 78 -19.55 1.11 -13.94
C GLY A 78 -19.77 2.19 -15.00
N GLU A 79 -19.99 3.41 -14.54
CA GLU A 79 -20.14 4.58 -15.39
C GLU A 79 -18.77 5.06 -15.89
N ALA A 80 -18.60 5.22 -17.21
CA ALA A 80 -17.32 5.64 -17.80
C ALA A 80 -16.89 7.03 -17.28
N ALA A 81 -17.85 7.95 -17.12
CA ALA A 81 -17.61 9.30 -16.63
C ALA A 81 -17.10 9.36 -15.17
N GLN A 82 -17.21 8.25 -14.41
CA GLN A 82 -16.74 8.15 -13.03
C GLN A 82 -15.50 7.24 -12.92
N LEU A 83 -14.81 6.97 -14.04
CA LEU A 83 -13.64 6.11 -14.04
C LEU A 83 -12.46 6.81 -13.37
N GLU A 84 -12.00 6.22 -12.27
CA GLU A 84 -10.82 6.65 -11.53
C GLU A 84 -9.67 5.66 -11.71
N ARG A 85 -8.43 6.12 -11.50
CA ARG A 85 -7.23 5.27 -11.57
C ARG A 85 -7.31 4.04 -10.67
N GLU A 86 -7.86 4.18 -9.46
CA GLU A 86 -8.12 3.05 -8.53
C GLU A 86 -9.01 1.98 -9.17
N THR A 87 -10.03 2.42 -9.91
CA THR A 87 -11.00 1.51 -10.55
C THR A 87 -10.32 0.72 -11.68
N VAL A 88 -9.40 1.31 -12.44
CA VAL A 88 -8.63 0.60 -13.48
C VAL A 88 -7.77 -0.52 -12.89
N VAL A 89 -7.05 -0.23 -11.80
CA VAL A 89 -6.25 -1.24 -11.07
C VAL A 89 -7.15 -2.38 -10.60
N ARG A 90 -8.33 -2.05 -10.03
CA ARG A 90 -9.27 -3.05 -9.51
C ARG A 90 -9.99 -3.86 -10.58
N ILE A 91 -10.33 -3.28 -11.73
CA ILE A 91 -10.86 -4.00 -12.90
C ILE A 91 -9.86 -5.09 -13.31
N SER A 92 -8.59 -4.73 -13.41
CA SER A 92 -7.54 -5.64 -13.83
C SER A 92 -7.29 -6.73 -12.79
N ALA A 93 -7.21 -6.36 -11.50
CA ALA A 93 -7.10 -7.33 -10.42
C ALA A 93 -8.32 -8.28 -10.36
N SER A 94 -9.53 -7.79 -10.62
CA SER A 94 -10.73 -8.62 -10.73
C SER A 94 -10.67 -9.58 -11.91
N ALA A 95 -10.12 -9.17 -13.06
CA ALA A 95 -9.93 -10.05 -14.20
C ALA A 95 -9.03 -11.25 -13.82
N GLU A 96 -7.87 -10.96 -13.24
CA GLU A 96 -6.91 -11.98 -12.81
C GLU A 96 -7.50 -12.93 -11.76
N ARG A 97 -8.12 -12.37 -10.71
CA ARG A 97 -8.70 -13.18 -9.63
C ARG A 97 -9.89 -14.01 -10.08
N ARG A 98 -10.67 -13.53 -11.05
CA ARG A 98 -11.80 -14.29 -11.61
C ARG A 98 -11.34 -15.59 -12.26
N LEU A 99 -10.07 -15.66 -12.67
CA LEU A 99 -9.47 -16.83 -13.29
C LEU A 99 -8.93 -17.85 -12.28
N GLY A 100 -9.01 -17.60 -10.97
CA GLY A 100 -8.53 -18.53 -9.94
C GLY A 100 -9.02 -19.97 -10.13
N GLY A 101 -8.09 -20.92 -10.00
CA GLY A 101 -8.31 -22.36 -10.25
C GLY A 101 -8.45 -22.78 -11.72
N ARG A 102 -8.18 -21.88 -12.68
CA ARG A 102 -8.18 -22.19 -14.13
C ARG A 102 -6.75 -22.29 -14.66
N GLN A 103 -6.60 -22.99 -15.78
CA GLN A 103 -5.35 -23.04 -16.53
C GLN A 103 -5.35 -21.94 -17.58
N VAL A 104 -4.64 -20.84 -17.29
CA VAL A 104 -4.49 -19.68 -18.18
C VAL A 104 -3.01 -19.28 -18.13
N ALA A 105 -2.34 -19.32 -19.28
CA ALA A 105 -0.93 -18.93 -19.40
C ALA A 105 -0.78 -17.56 -20.07
N SER A 106 -1.71 -17.18 -20.96
CA SER A 106 -1.70 -15.89 -21.66
C SER A 106 -3.00 -15.09 -21.45
N LEU A 107 -2.85 -13.86 -20.96
CA LEU A 107 -3.96 -12.95 -20.68
C LEU A 107 -3.82 -11.70 -21.54
N ALA A 108 -4.76 -11.45 -22.45
CA ALA A 108 -4.86 -10.21 -23.20
C ALA A 108 -5.82 -9.24 -22.53
N VAL A 109 -5.49 -7.95 -22.47
CA VAL A 109 -6.38 -6.89 -21.96
C VAL A 109 -6.53 -5.82 -23.03
N TRP A 110 -7.78 -5.52 -23.40
CA TRP A 110 -8.08 -4.43 -24.33
C TRP A 110 -8.10 -3.08 -23.62
N LEU A 111 -7.19 -2.19 -24.01
CA LEU A 111 -6.93 -0.94 -23.30
C LEU A 111 -7.83 0.22 -23.73
N SER A 112 -8.32 0.24 -24.98
CA SER A 112 -9.06 1.39 -25.52
C SER A 112 -10.27 1.81 -24.67
N PRO A 113 -11.14 0.89 -24.19
CA PRO A 113 -12.30 1.28 -23.38
C PRO A 113 -11.93 2.00 -22.08
N LEU A 114 -10.73 1.73 -21.56
CA LEU A 114 -10.21 2.39 -20.36
C LEU A 114 -9.52 3.72 -20.73
N ALA A 115 -8.75 3.74 -21.82
CA ALA A 115 -8.01 4.91 -22.26
C ALA A 115 -8.92 6.04 -22.76
N ASP A 116 -10.08 5.69 -23.33
CA ASP A 116 -11.09 6.65 -23.78
C ASP A 116 -11.81 7.34 -22.60
N ALA A 117 -11.83 6.69 -21.43
CA ALA A 117 -12.55 7.14 -20.24
C ALA A 117 -11.66 7.72 -19.13
N LEU A 118 -10.33 7.50 -19.17
CA LEU A 118 -9.39 7.93 -18.14
C LEU A 118 -8.42 9.00 -18.67
N GLU A 119 -8.24 10.08 -17.89
CA GLU A 119 -7.19 11.06 -18.15
C GLU A 119 -5.78 10.45 -18.08
N GLY A 120 -4.92 10.85 -19.02
CA GLY A 120 -3.53 10.37 -19.15
C GLY A 120 -3.32 9.35 -20.27
N GLY A 121 -4.39 8.92 -20.95
CA GLY A 121 -4.29 8.12 -22.18
C GLY A 121 -3.83 6.67 -21.97
N VAL A 122 -3.41 6.05 -23.07
CA VAL A 122 -3.14 4.61 -23.14
C VAL A 122 -1.92 4.19 -22.30
N GLU A 123 -0.91 5.05 -22.13
CA GLU A 123 0.24 4.75 -21.28
C GLU A 123 -0.16 4.67 -19.80
N ALA A 124 -0.94 5.64 -19.31
CA ALA A 124 -1.41 5.62 -17.92
C ALA A 124 -2.26 4.38 -17.63
N VAL A 125 -3.13 4.01 -18.56
CA VAL A 125 -3.93 2.78 -18.47
C VAL A 125 -3.05 1.54 -18.49
N ALA A 126 -2.06 1.46 -19.38
CA ALA A 126 -1.16 0.31 -19.48
C ALA A 126 -0.40 0.04 -18.17
N GLU A 127 0.08 1.10 -17.51
CA GLU A 127 0.71 1.02 -16.19
C GLU A 127 -0.26 0.49 -15.12
N LEU A 128 -1.45 1.08 -15.03
CA LEU A 128 -2.46 0.70 -14.02
C LEU A 128 -3.00 -0.71 -14.24
N VAL A 129 -3.17 -1.12 -15.50
CA VAL A 129 -3.59 -2.48 -15.87
C VAL A 129 -2.53 -3.49 -15.48
N ALA A 130 -1.27 -3.26 -15.89
CA ALA A 130 -0.18 -4.16 -15.56
C ALA A 130 0.00 -4.31 -14.03
N ARG A 131 -0.07 -3.19 -13.30
CA ARG A 131 -0.07 -3.18 -11.83
C ARG A 131 -1.23 -4.01 -11.27
N GLY A 132 -2.45 -3.77 -11.73
CA GLY A 132 -3.65 -4.45 -11.25
C GLY A 132 -3.63 -5.95 -11.52
N ILE A 133 -3.13 -6.40 -12.68
CA ILE A 133 -2.93 -7.83 -12.97
C ILE A 133 -1.97 -8.42 -11.93
N VAL A 134 -0.78 -7.83 -11.73
CA VAL A 134 0.20 -8.34 -10.76
C VAL A 134 -0.36 -8.33 -9.33
N GLU A 135 -1.05 -7.27 -8.93
CA GLU A 135 -1.70 -7.23 -7.61
C GLU A 135 -2.81 -8.28 -7.47
N GLY A 136 -3.50 -8.61 -8.57
CA GLY A 136 -4.54 -9.63 -8.63
C GLY A 136 -4.02 -11.05 -8.43
N THR A 137 -2.75 -11.32 -8.75
CA THR A 137 -2.14 -12.64 -8.55
C THR A 137 -1.92 -12.97 -7.07
N TYR A 138 -1.99 -11.99 -6.18
CA TYR A 138 -1.65 -12.19 -4.77
C TYR A 138 -2.70 -13.05 -4.04
N ASP A 139 -2.24 -14.12 -3.40
CA ASP A 139 -3.03 -14.93 -2.49
C ASP A 139 -2.25 -15.21 -1.17
N PRO A 140 -2.68 -14.64 -0.03
CA PRO A 140 -1.98 -14.82 1.24
C PRO A 140 -2.05 -16.25 1.78
N HIS A 141 -2.92 -17.12 1.25
CA HIS A 141 -2.92 -18.53 1.64
C HIS A 141 -1.61 -19.24 1.24
N GLU A 142 -0.94 -18.79 0.19
CA GLU A 142 0.31 -19.38 -0.32
C GLU A 142 1.51 -19.16 0.62
N ILE A 143 1.42 -18.23 1.57
CA ILE A 143 2.50 -17.95 2.53
C ILE A 143 2.83 -19.19 3.36
N TYR A 144 1.80 -19.93 3.81
CA TYR A 144 1.95 -21.09 4.69
C TYR A 144 1.38 -22.38 4.09
N ARG A 145 0.87 -22.35 2.85
CA ARG A 145 0.35 -23.52 2.15
C ARG A 145 1.08 -23.68 0.83
N ARG A 146 1.56 -24.91 0.56
CA ARG A 146 2.27 -25.21 -0.69
C ARG A 146 1.34 -25.26 -1.91
N ASN A 147 0.09 -25.68 -1.73
CA ASN A 147 -0.90 -25.82 -2.79
C ASN A 147 -2.20 -25.10 -2.37
N VAL A 148 -2.68 -24.22 -3.23
CA VAL A 148 -3.96 -23.52 -3.08
C VAL A 148 -4.72 -23.66 -4.40
N GLU A 149 -5.66 -24.60 -4.47
CA GLU A 149 -6.37 -24.94 -5.73
C GLU A 149 -7.14 -23.76 -6.34
N THR A 150 -7.54 -22.80 -5.51
CA THR A 150 -8.29 -21.61 -5.93
C THR A 150 -7.42 -20.38 -6.17
N ALA A 151 -6.09 -20.52 -6.10
CA ALA A 151 -5.18 -19.40 -6.34
C ALA A 151 -5.37 -18.85 -7.77
N PRO A 152 -5.19 -17.53 -7.97
CA PRO A 152 -5.07 -16.95 -9.30
C PRO A 152 -4.03 -17.71 -10.14
N PRO A 153 -4.25 -17.87 -11.46
CA PRO A 153 -3.29 -18.55 -12.32
C PRO A 153 -1.97 -17.78 -12.37
N LYS A 154 -0.87 -18.51 -12.62
CA LYS A 154 0.39 -17.85 -12.95
C LYS A 154 0.37 -17.48 -14.42
N ILE A 155 0.18 -16.19 -14.73
CA ILE A 155 0.25 -15.67 -16.09
C ILE A 155 1.71 -15.63 -16.58
N ASP A 156 1.99 -16.36 -17.65
CA ASP A 156 3.30 -16.39 -18.30
C ASP A 156 3.47 -15.21 -19.26
N GLU A 157 2.41 -14.80 -19.98
CA GLU A 157 2.39 -13.66 -20.90
C GLU A 157 1.18 -12.74 -20.63
N LEU A 158 1.43 -11.45 -20.35
CA LEU A 158 0.42 -10.40 -20.34
C LEU A 158 0.50 -9.60 -21.64
N ILE A 159 -0.62 -9.58 -22.37
CA ILE A 159 -0.74 -8.96 -23.68
C ILE A 159 -1.59 -7.70 -23.56
N LEU A 160 -1.03 -6.55 -23.91
CA LEU A 160 -1.76 -5.28 -23.90
C LEU A 160 -2.19 -4.94 -25.32
N VAL A 161 -3.49 -4.94 -25.54
CA VAL A 161 -4.08 -4.63 -26.85
C VAL A 161 -4.42 -3.15 -26.90
N ALA A 162 -3.64 -2.41 -27.67
CA ALA A 162 -3.70 -0.97 -27.81
C ALA A 162 -3.59 -0.58 -29.30
N PRO A 163 -4.70 -0.66 -30.05
CA PRO A 163 -4.72 -0.28 -31.46
C PRO A 163 -4.15 1.14 -31.66
N ASP A 164 -3.35 1.33 -32.69
CA ASP A 164 -2.76 2.61 -33.11
C ASP A 164 -1.85 3.32 -32.09
N ALA A 165 -1.51 2.69 -30.96
CA ALA A 165 -0.65 3.26 -29.93
C ALA A 165 0.86 3.12 -30.24
N ASP A 166 1.68 3.96 -29.61
CA ASP A 166 3.14 3.76 -29.59
C ASP A 166 3.48 2.53 -28.72
N LYS A 167 3.79 1.42 -29.40
CA LYS A 167 4.18 0.15 -28.79
C LYS A 167 5.29 0.32 -27.74
N GLY A 168 6.28 1.17 -27.99
CA GLY A 168 7.40 1.39 -27.09
C GLY A 168 6.99 2.14 -25.83
N ALA A 169 6.15 3.17 -25.96
CA ALA A 169 5.64 3.93 -24.82
C ALA A 169 4.76 3.08 -23.91
N VAL A 170 3.82 2.32 -24.48
CA VAL A 170 2.94 1.39 -23.75
C VAL A 170 3.76 0.31 -23.03
N THR A 171 4.79 -0.25 -23.68
CA THR A 171 5.65 -1.28 -23.07
C THR A 171 6.36 -0.74 -21.82
N ARG A 172 6.97 0.46 -21.90
CA ARG A 172 7.66 1.06 -20.74
C ARG A 172 6.70 1.36 -19.58
N ALA A 173 5.50 1.86 -19.89
CA ALA A 173 4.48 2.13 -18.87
C ALA A 173 4.02 0.83 -18.18
N ALA A 174 3.80 -0.23 -18.96
CA ALA A 174 3.45 -1.55 -18.44
C ALA A 174 4.56 -2.17 -17.57
N GLU A 175 5.82 -2.06 -17.99
CA GLU A 175 6.98 -2.52 -17.21
C GLU A 175 7.03 -1.83 -15.86
N ARG A 176 6.82 -0.51 -15.82
CA ARG A 176 6.70 0.25 -14.58
C ARG A 176 5.55 -0.30 -13.71
N GLY A 177 4.37 -0.52 -14.29
CA GLY A 177 3.20 -1.07 -13.59
C GLY A 177 3.48 -2.44 -12.95
N VAL A 178 4.15 -3.33 -13.67
CA VAL A 178 4.58 -4.64 -13.14
C VAL A 178 5.49 -4.46 -11.92
N ILE A 179 6.49 -3.58 -12.01
CA ILE A 179 7.46 -3.34 -10.92
C ILE A 179 6.75 -2.80 -9.67
N VAL A 180 5.80 -1.88 -9.83
CA VAL A 180 5.00 -1.33 -8.74
C VAL A 180 4.14 -2.42 -8.09
N GLY A 181 3.41 -3.20 -8.90
CA GLY A 181 2.57 -4.30 -8.39
C GLY A 181 3.35 -5.38 -7.65
N GLU A 182 4.54 -5.74 -8.14
CA GLU A 182 5.44 -6.69 -7.46
C GLU A 182 5.90 -6.15 -6.11
N GLY A 183 6.23 -4.85 -6.03
CA GLY A 183 6.56 -4.17 -4.78
C GLY A 183 5.42 -4.16 -3.77
N ALA A 184 4.20 -3.84 -4.22
CA ALA A 184 3.02 -3.87 -3.38
C ALA A 184 2.78 -5.30 -2.82
N ASN A 185 2.98 -6.33 -3.63
CA ASN A 185 2.88 -7.72 -3.18
C ASN A 185 3.99 -8.12 -2.18
N VAL A 186 5.20 -7.57 -2.27
CA VAL A 186 6.23 -7.75 -1.22
C VAL A 186 5.74 -7.17 0.11
N ALA A 187 5.20 -5.95 0.11
CA ALA A 187 4.61 -5.35 1.31
C ALA A 187 3.49 -6.24 1.87
N ARG A 188 2.58 -6.72 1.00
CA ARG A 188 1.46 -7.60 1.40
C ARG A 188 1.95 -8.90 2.02
N THR A 189 2.97 -9.53 1.45
CA THR A 189 3.56 -10.78 1.98
C THR A 189 4.08 -10.56 3.40
N LEU A 190 4.94 -9.54 3.60
CA LEU A 190 5.52 -9.26 4.90
C LEU A 190 4.46 -8.92 5.95
N SER A 191 3.44 -8.13 5.59
CA SER A 191 2.35 -7.79 6.50
C SER A 191 1.49 -9.00 6.89
N ASN A 192 1.19 -9.89 5.95
CA ASN A 192 0.33 -11.06 6.21
C ASN A 192 1.03 -12.18 6.97
N ARG A 193 2.36 -12.25 6.93
CA ARG A 193 3.14 -13.21 7.72
C ARG A 193 2.83 -13.07 9.22
N ALA A 194 2.73 -14.21 9.88
CA ALA A 194 2.35 -14.34 11.28
C ALA A 194 3.37 -13.69 12.21
N ALA A 195 2.92 -13.28 13.38
CA ALA A 195 3.76 -12.63 14.40
C ALA A 195 4.91 -13.54 14.89
N ASN A 196 4.65 -14.85 15.00
CA ASN A 196 5.66 -15.83 15.38
C ASN A 196 6.67 -16.16 14.27
N ASP A 197 6.47 -15.62 13.07
CA ASP A 197 7.37 -15.75 11.91
C ASP A 197 8.14 -14.46 11.65
N VAL A 198 7.51 -13.29 11.85
CA VAL A 198 8.14 -11.98 11.65
C VAL A 198 8.23 -11.22 12.96
N SER A 199 9.31 -11.45 13.69
CA SER A 199 9.75 -10.61 14.81
C SER A 199 10.46 -9.33 14.31
N PRO A 200 10.78 -8.35 15.18
CA PRO A 200 11.58 -7.18 14.79
C PRO A 200 12.93 -7.53 14.15
N GLU A 201 13.57 -8.62 14.60
CA GLU A 201 14.83 -9.11 14.03
C GLU A 201 14.62 -9.70 12.64
N VAL A 202 13.60 -10.54 12.45
CA VAL A 202 13.28 -11.10 11.13
C VAL A 202 12.90 -9.99 10.14
N LEU A 203 12.15 -8.98 10.58
CA LEU A 203 11.83 -7.83 9.72
C LEU A 203 13.10 -7.06 9.29
N ALA A 204 14.09 -6.94 10.17
CA ALA A 204 15.40 -6.35 9.84
C ALA A 204 16.21 -7.21 8.85
N ASP A 205 16.12 -8.54 8.95
CA ASP A 205 16.75 -9.47 8.00
C ASP A 205 16.10 -9.42 6.61
N GLU A 206 14.78 -9.31 6.54
CA GLU A 206 14.03 -9.11 5.30
C GLU A 206 14.42 -7.79 4.63
N ALA A 207 14.48 -6.70 5.41
CA ALA A 207 14.96 -5.41 4.93
C ALA A 207 16.41 -5.48 4.43
N THR A 208 17.29 -6.21 5.14
CA THR A 208 18.69 -6.43 4.73
C THR A 208 18.77 -7.19 3.41
N THR A 209 17.92 -8.20 3.22
CA THR A 209 17.86 -8.99 1.99
C THR A 209 17.42 -8.14 0.81
N LEU A 210 16.38 -7.33 0.99
CA LEU A 210 15.92 -6.37 -0.02
C LEU A 210 16.99 -5.31 -0.32
N ALA A 211 17.67 -4.80 0.72
CA ALA A 211 18.72 -3.80 0.56
C ALA A 211 19.86 -4.33 -0.34
N LYS A 212 20.35 -5.53 -0.04
CA LYS A 212 21.41 -6.19 -0.83
C LYS A 212 20.97 -6.42 -2.28
N ARG A 213 19.73 -6.88 -2.49
CA ARG A 213 19.18 -7.14 -3.83
C ARG A 213 19.13 -5.88 -4.71
N HIS A 214 18.82 -4.74 -4.10
CA HIS A 214 18.57 -3.48 -4.82
C HIS A 214 19.68 -2.43 -4.65
N GLY A 215 20.84 -2.81 -4.10
CA GLY A 215 21.98 -1.90 -3.95
C GLY A 215 21.74 -0.74 -2.97
N LEU A 216 20.88 -0.94 -1.97
CA LEU A 216 20.59 0.04 -0.92
C LEU A 216 21.57 -0.11 0.24
N SER A 217 21.85 1.01 0.91
CA SER A 217 22.52 0.98 2.22
C SER A 217 21.51 0.70 3.32
N ILE A 218 21.94 0.02 4.39
CA ILE A 218 21.10 -0.29 5.54
C ILE A 218 21.90 -0.16 6.84
N ASP A 219 21.31 0.46 7.86
CA ASP A 219 21.79 0.48 9.26
C ASP A 219 20.66 -0.07 10.15
N ILE A 220 21.03 -0.89 11.13
CA ILE A 220 20.09 -1.47 12.10
C ILE A 220 20.50 -1.00 13.48
N VAL A 221 19.70 -0.15 14.10
CA VAL A 221 19.92 0.33 15.47
C VAL A 221 19.24 -0.63 16.44
N GLY A 222 20.05 -1.38 17.19
CA GLY A 222 19.61 -2.29 18.25
C GLY A 222 19.41 -1.59 19.61
N PRO A 223 19.00 -2.35 20.64
CA PRO A 223 18.63 -1.82 21.97
C PRO A 223 19.69 -0.96 22.65
N ASP A 224 20.96 -1.39 22.62
CA ASP A 224 22.05 -0.70 23.31
C ASP A 224 22.31 0.68 22.68
N LYS A 225 22.41 0.72 21.35
CA LYS A 225 22.60 1.96 20.58
C LYS A 225 21.37 2.87 20.69
N ALA A 226 20.16 2.31 20.67
CA ALA A 226 18.94 3.09 20.87
C ALA A 226 18.89 3.74 22.26
N THR A 227 19.33 3.02 23.29
CA THR A 227 19.44 3.53 24.67
C THR A 227 20.49 4.65 24.76
N GLU A 228 21.68 4.45 24.20
CA GLU A 228 22.74 5.46 24.14
C GLU A 228 22.28 6.74 23.41
N MET A 229 21.53 6.59 22.32
CA MET A 229 20.99 7.70 21.56
C MET A 229 19.86 8.45 22.26
N GLY A 230 19.28 7.88 23.34
CA GLY A 230 18.16 8.46 24.07
C GLY A 230 16.80 8.26 23.39
N MET A 231 16.60 7.16 22.66
CA MET A 231 15.31 6.80 22.04
C MET A 231 14.33 6.22 23.08
N GLY A 232 13.95 7.03 24.07
CA GLY A 232 13.21 6.54 25.23
C GLY A 232 11.79 6.07 24.91
N MET A 233 11.10 6.65 23.91
CA MET A 233 9.76 6.20 23.50
C MET A 233 9.83 4.86 22.77
N PHE A 234 10.78 4.71 21.84
CA PHE A 234 11.01 3.46 21.11
C PHE A 234 11.37 2.31 22.06
N MET A 235 12.29 2.56 23.00
CA MET A 235 12.71 1.58 23.99
C MET A 235 11.60 1.23 24.98
N ALA A 236 10.76 2.20 25.37
CA ALA A 236 9.64 1.95 26.28
C ALA A 236 8.63 0.95 25.69
N VAL A 237 8.38 0.99 24.39
CA VAL A 237 7.47 0.03 23.75
C VAL A 237 8.11 -1.35 23.64
N GLY A 238 9.35 -1.43 23.13
CA GLY A 238 9.98 -2.71 22.80
C GLY A 238 10.51 -3.51 24.00
N ARG A 239 10.75 -2.89 25.16
CA ARG A 239 11.40 -3.56 26.31
C ARG A 239 10.56 -4.65 27.00
N GLY A 240 9.27 -4.73 26.69
CA GLY A 240 8.36 -5.72 27.29
C GLY A 240 8.40 -7.10 26.64
N SER A 241 8.93 -7.21 25.42
CA SER A 241 9.04 -8.48 24.69
C SER A 241 10.43 -9.11 24.81
N ASP A 242 10.50 -10.44 24.75
CA ASP A 242 11.74 -11.19 24.56
C ASP A 242 12.34 -10.99 23.16
N ASN A 243 11.55 -10.54 22.19
CA ASN A 243 12.02 -10.14 20.87
C ASN A 243 12.49 -8.67 20.92
N PRO A 244 13.80 -8.38 20.91
CA PRO A 244 14.26 -7.03 21.19
C PRO A 244 14.00 -6.09 20.01
N PRO A 245 13.75 -4.79 20.27
CA PRO A 245 13.42 -3.83 19.22
C PRO A 245 14.56 -3.63 18.21
N ARG A 246 14.21 -3.25 16.97
CA ARG A 246 15.14 -2.95 15.87
C ARG A 246 14.66 -1.72 15.11
N MET A 247 15.46 -0.66 15.07
CA MET A 247 15.18 0.50 14.22
C MET A 247 15.92 0.31 12.90
N ILE A 248 15.16 0.04 11.84
CA ILE A 248 15.66 -0.28 10.50
C ILE A 248 15.77 1.02 9.70
N VAL A 249 16.94 1.31 9.15
CA VAL A 249 17.18 2.50 8.32
C VAL A 249 17.74 2.08 6.97
N MET A 250 16.96 2.21 5.91
CA MET A 250 17.39 1.96 4.53
C MET A 250 17.58 3.29 3.79
N ARG A 251 18.60 3.38 2.94
CA ARG A 251 18.89 4.60 2.18
C ARG A 251 19.30 4.30 0.74
N SER A 252 18.69 5.03 -0.18
CA SER A 252 19.07 5.20 -1.58
C SER A 252 19.72 6.57 -1.79
N GLY A 253 20.66 6.66 -2.75
CA GLY A 253 21.46 7.87 -2.97
C GLY A 253 22.52 8.12 -1.88
N ARG A 254 23.23 9.24 -1.96
CA ARG A 254 24.28 9.57 -0.98
C ARG A 254 23.69 10.17 0.30
N LYS A 255 24.45 10.10 1.39
CA LYS A 255 24.04 10.70 2.67
C LYS A 255 23.87 12.22 2.52
N GLY A 256 22.68 12.72 2.87
CA GLY A 256 22.35 14.15 2.79
C GLY A 256 22.13 14.66 1.37
N GLU A 257 22.00 13.78 0.38
CA GLU A 257 21.70 14.19 -0.99
C GLU A 257 20.23 14.59 -1.13
N HIS A 258 20.00 15.67 -1.88
CA HIS A 258 18.68 16.15 -2.21
C HIS A 258 18.30 15.73 -3.65
N ASP A 259 17.01 15.48 -3.83
CA ASP A 259 16.37 15.15 -5.09
C ASP A 259 16.20 16.41 -5.98
N SER A 260 15.60 16.27 -7.17
CA SER A 260 15.45 17.41 -8.11
C SER A 260 14.46 18.49 -7.63
N LEU A 261 13.68 18.20 -6.60
CA LEU A 261 12.74 19.11 -5.94
C LEU A 261 13.31 19.68 -4.64
N ASP A 262 14.64 19.55 -4.43
CA ASP A 262 15.35 19.97 -3.21
C ASP A 262 14.87 19.26 -1.93
N ARG A 263 14.37 18.03 -2.06
CA ARG A 263 13.92 17.22 -0.92
C ARG A 263 14.98 16.18 -0.57
N HIS A 264 15.14 15.94 0.72
CA HIS A 264 15.69 14.70 1.26
C HIS A 264 14.53 14.01 1.95
N LEU A 265 13.76 13.29 1.13
CA LEU A 265 12.51 12.65 1.53
C LEU A 265 12.80 11.47 2.45
N ALA A 266 12.08 11.43 3.57
CA ALA A 266 12.05 10.28 4.46
C ALA A 266 10.62 9.70 4.57
N ILE A 267 10.51 8.40 4.35
CA ILE A 267 9.30 7.61 4.56
C ILE A 267 9.45 6.78 5.84
N VAL A 268 8.52 6.94 6.78
CA VAL A 268 8.61 6.33 8.12
C VAL A 268 7.45 5.37 8.33
N GLY A 269 7.70 4.11 8.71
CA GLY A 269 6.66 3.08 8.78
C GLY A 269 6.53 2.43 10.15
N LYS A 270 5.33 2.46 10.76
CA LYS A 270 5.05 1.77 12.04
C LYS A 270 5.32 0.26 11.90
N GLY A 271 6.21 -0.28 12.74
CA GLY A 271 6.66 -1.67 12.71
C GLY A 271 6.31 -2.48 13.95
N VAL A 272 5.08 -2.41 14.46
CA VAL A 272 4.68 -3.24 15.61
C VAL A 272 4.38 -4.65 15.12
N CYS A 273 5.33 -5.56 15.29
CA CYS A 273 5.29 -6.92 14.72
C CYS A 273 4.14 -7.76 15.30
N PHE A 274 3.78 -7.48 16.55
CA PHE A 274 2.55 -7.87 17.20
C PHE A 274 2.19 -6.86 18.30
N ASP A 275 0.92 -6.52 18.38
CA ASP A 275 0.39 -5.57 19.36
C ASP A 275 -0.67 -6.22 20.24
N SER A 276 -0.29 -6.59 21.46
CA SER A 276 -1.27 -7.04 22.47
C SER A 276 -1.88 -5.87 23.25
N GLY A 277 -1.38 -4.66 23.05
CA GLY A 277 -1.62 -3.45 23.86
C GLY A 277 -0.75 -3.31 25.11
N GLY A 278 0.18 -4.24 25.35
CA GLY A 278 1.01 -4.22 26.57
C GLY A 278 0.18 -4.45 27.85
N ILE A 279 0.42 -3.64 28.89
CA ILE A 279 -0.34 -3.69 30.16
C ILE A 279 -1.79 -3.22 29.97
N SER A 280 -2.02 -2.25 29.10
CA SER A 280 -3.34 -1.83 28.59
C SER A 280 -3.87 -2.86 27.58
N ILE A 281 -4.01 -4.11 28.00
CA ILE A 281 -4.23 -5.27 27.13
C ILE A 281 -5.51 -5.15 26.29
N LYS A 282 -5.41 -5.49 25.00
CA LYS A 282 -6.56 -5.58 24.10
C LYS A 282 -7.49 -6.75 24.48
N PRO A 283 -8.79 -6.68 24.17
CA PRO A 283 -9.67 -7.84 24.23
C PRO A 283 -9.19 -8.98 23.31
N SER A 284 -9.52 -10.23 23.65
CA SER A 284 -9.16 -11.39 22.82
C SER A 284 -9.77 -11.35 21.42
N GLU A 285 -10.93 -10.72 21.27
CA GLU A 285 -11.61 -10.61 19.98
C GLU A 285 -10.72 -9.87 18.97
N ARG A 286 -10.38 -10.58 17.89
CA ARG A 286 -9.61 -10.05 16.74
C ARG A 286 -8.17 -9.65 17.07
N MET A 287 -7.65 -10.02 18.23
CA MET A 287 -6.25 -9.81 18.59
C MET A 287 -5.29 -10.52 17.61
N GLU A 288 -5.71 -11.61 16.97
CA GLU A 288 -4.90 -12.28 15.94
C GLU A 288 -4.66 -11.42 14.69
N GLU A 289 -5.49 -10.39 14.46
CA GLU A 289 -5.28 -9.42 13.39
C GLU A 289 -4.12 -8.46 13.70
N MET A 290 -3.67 -8.35 14.96
CA MET A 290 -2.59 -7.44 15.37
C MET A 290 -1.21 -7.85 14.86
N LYS A 291 -1.08 -9.01 14.21
CA LYS A 291 0.08 -9.30 13.35
C LYS A 291 0.21 -8.30 12.18
N MET A 292 -0.89 -7.64 11.80
CA MET A 292 -0.90 -6.66 10.70
C MET A 292 -0.38 -5.29 11.15
N ASP A 293 -0.04 -5.10 12.42
CA ASP A 293 0.31 -3.80 12.97
C ASP A 293 1.73 -3.31 12.61
N LYS A 294 2.45 -4.13 11.84
CA LYS A 294 3.70 -3.83 11.15
C LYS A 294 3.52 -3.37 9.70
N THR A 295 2.27 -3.20 9.22
CA THR A 295 2.01 -2.92 7.80
C THR A 295 2.69 -1.63 7.33
N GLY A 296 2.75 -0.59 8.18
CA GLY A 296 3.47 0.65 7.84
C GLY A 296 4.94 0.42 7.51
N ALA A 297 5.66 -0.33 8.36
CA ALA A 297 7.06 -0.71 8.15
C ALA A 297 7.24 -1.54 6.87
N CYS A 298 6.40 -2.57 6.67
CA CYS A 298 6.42 -3.39 5.46
C CYS A 298 6.25 -2.55 4.18
N THR A 299 5.33 -1.58 4.22
CA THR A 299 5.06 -0.67 3.10
C THR A 299 6.27 0.20 2.77
N VAL A 300 6.91 0.85 3.76
CA VAL A 300 8.06 1.74 3.48
C VAL A 300 9.31 0.98 3.05
N ILE A 301 9.54 -0.22 3.61
CA ILE A 301 10.65 -1.12 3.22
C ILE A 301 10.48 -1.56 1.76
N ALA A 302 9.27 -1.96 1.37
CA ALA A 302 8.99 -2.34 0.00
C ALA A 302 9.04 -1.14 -0.97
N ALA A 303 8.56 0.04 -0.54
CA ALA A 303 8.52 1.23 -1.38
C ALA A 303 9.94 1.70 -1.77
N ILE A 304 10.89 1.77 -0.83
CA ILE A 304 12.27 2.16 -1.15
C ILE A 304 12.94 1.13 -2.08
N ALA A 305 12.66 -0.16 -1.91
CA ALA A 305 13.16 -1.21 -2.81
C ALA A 305 12.58 -1.06 -4.23
N THR A 306 11.29 -0.74 -4.35
CA THR A 306 10.64 -0.46 -5.64
C THR A 306 11.23 0.78 -6.31
N VAL A 307 11.41 1.87 -5.57
CA VAL A 307 12.04 3.10 -6.09
C VAL A 307 13.46 2.81 -6.58
N ALA A 308 14.25 2.06 -5.81
CA ALA A 308 15.62 1.69 -6.20
C ALA A 308 15.70 0.85 -7.47
N ARG A 309 14.65 0.07 -7.77
CA ARG A 309 14.55 -0.67 -9.04
C ARG A 309 14.11 0.21 -10.21
N LEU A 310 13.20 1.16 -9.98
CA LEU A 310 12.68 2.05 -11.03
C LEU A 310 13.63 3.18 -11.39
N ALA A 311 14.26 3.80 -10.39
CA ALA A 311 15.18 4.91 -10.54
C ALA A 311 16.32 4.78 -9.51
N PRO A 312 17.31 3.90 -9.78
CA PRO A 312 18.45 3.68 -8.89
C PRO A 312 19.16 4.99 -8.51
N GLY A 313 19.48 5.15 -7.24
CA GLY A 313 20.19 6.34 -6.74
C GLY A 313 19.30 7.55 -6.44
N THR A 314 17.99 7.47 -6.67
CA THR A 314 17.04 8.50 -6.20
C THR A 314 17.20 8.69 -4.69
N PRO A 315 17.49 9.91 -4.19
CA PRO A 315 17.67 10.16 -2.77
C PRO A 315 16.38 9.87 -2.00
N LEU A 316 16.42 8.85 -1.14
CA LEU A 316 15.28 8.43 -0.33
C LEU A 316 15.77 7.73 0.94
N LEU A 317 15.18 8.09 2.07
CA LEU A 317 15.41 7.45 3.36
C LEU A 317 14.14 6.70 3.76
N ALA A 318 14.25 5.43 4.15
CA ALA A 318 13.15 4.68 4.78
C ALA A 318 13.55 4.31 6.21
N VAL A 319 12.69 4.65 7.17
CA VAL A 319 12.90 4.37 8.59
C VAL A 319 11.73 3.53 9.13
N ALA A 320 12.01 2.36 9.68
CA ALA A 320 11.00 1.47 10.23
C ALA A 320 11.37 1.08 11.68
N PRO A 321 10.77 1.73 12.69
CA PRO A 321 10.90 1.28 14.08
C PRO A 321 10.14 -0.04 14.27
N ALA A 322 10.85 -1.15 14.37
CA ALA A 322 10.29 -2.47 14.60
C ALA A 322 10.33 -2.84 16.09
N VAL A 323 9.17 -3.19 16.65
CA VAL A 323 8.99 -3.57 18.06
C VAL A 323 7.96 -4.70 18.17
N GLU A 324 7.83 -5.29 19.35
CA GLU A 324 6.67 -6.11 19.73
C GLU A 324 6.13 -5.57 21.05
N ASN A 325 4.83 -5.25 21.11
CA ASN A 325 4.21 -4.66 22.30
C ASN A 325 3.52 -5.75 23.12
N MET A 326 4.18 -6.17 24.20
CA MET A 326 3.79 -7.32 25.02
C MET A 326 3.67 -6.96 26.51
N PRO A 327 2.73 -7.56 27.27
CA PRO A 327 2.79 -7.57 28.73
C PRO A 327 3.90 -8.50 29.20
N GLY A 328 4.55 -8.12 30.30
CA GLY A 328 5.74 -8.82 30.79
C GLY A 328 6.33 -8.09 32.01
N PRO A 329 7.31 -8.70 32.68
CA PRO A 329 7.92 -8.15 33.89
C PRO A 329 8.67 -6.82 33.66
N HIS A 330 9.02 -6.53 32.40
CA HIS A 330 9.75 -5.33 32.00
C HIS A 330 8.91 -4.35 31.17
N SER A 331 7.62 -4.64 30.98
CA SER A 331 6.73 -3.81 30.17
C SER A 331 6.53 -2.44 30.79
N THR A 332 6.39 -1.46 29.90
CA THR A 332 5.91 -0.14 30.29
C THR A 332 4.52 -0.23 30.90
N ARG A 333 4.26 0.64 31.87
CA ARG A 333 3.00 0.72 32.60
C ARG A 333 2.33 2.07 32.36
N PRO A 334 0.99 2.14 32.38
CA PRO A 334 0.30 3.41 32.52
C PRO A 334 0.86 4.24 33.69
N GLY A 335 1.26 5.49 33.40
CA GLY A 335 1.89 6.43 34.33
C GLY A 335 3.42 6.44 34.31
N ASP A 336 4.07 5.58 33.51
CA ASP A 336 5.51 5.72 33.25
C ASP A 336 5.76 6.99 32.41
N VAL A 337 6.74 7.80 32.81
CA VAL A 337 7.17 8.98 32.04
C VAL A 337 8.52 8.71 31.39
N VAL A 338 8.62 8.95 30.08
CA VAL A 338 9.82 8.66 29.29
C VAL A 338 10.33 9.91 28.58
N ARG A 339 11.64 9.99 28.36
CA ARG A 339 12.23 11.07 27.56
C ARG A 339 12.30 10.63 26.10
N ALA A 340 11.57 11.31 25.23
CA ALA A 340 11.64 11.16 23.78
C ALA A 340 12.99 11.62 23.21
N LEU A 341 13.30 11.18 21.99
CA LEU A 341 14.55 11.50 21.31
C LEU A 341 14.73 13.02 21.10
N ASN A 342 13.64 13.77 20.89
CA ASN A 342 13.67 15.23 20.79
C ASN A 342 13.78 15.95 22.15
N GLY A 343 13.87 15.19 23.25
CA GLY A 343 14.05 15.70 24.61
C GLY A 343 12.76 15.85 25.41
N LYS A 344 11.57 15.79 24.77
CA LYS A 344 10.27 15.92 25.45
C LYS A 344 10.02 14.78 26.45
N MET A 345 9.39 15.10 27.56
CA MET A 345 8.93 14.13 28.57
C MET A 345 7.51 13.70 28.21
N VAL A 346 7.30 12.42 27.96
CA VAL A 346 6.01 11.85 27.54
C VAL A 346 5.48 10.95 28.64
N ASP A 347 4.27 11.27 29.11
CA ASP A 347 3.51 10.45 30.05
C ASP A 347 2.72 9.37 29.30
N ILE A 348 3.07 8.12 29.55
CA ILE A 348 2.43 6.97 28.89
C ILE A 348 1.22 6.59 29.70
N THR A 349 0.04 7.09 29.33
CA THR A 349 -1.23 6.82 30.02
C THR A 349 -1.96 5.60 29.46
N ASN A 350 -1.64 5.18 28.24
CA ASN A 350 -2.16 3.97 27.62
C ASN A 350 -1.07 3.28 26.79
N THR A 351 -0.72 2.03 27.13
CA THR A 351 0.32 1.27 26.43
C THR A 351 -0.15 0.66 25.10
N ASP A 352 -1.44 0.76 24.79
CA ASP A 352 -2.06 0.44 23.48
C ASP A 352 -2.04 1.62 22.50
N ALA A 353 -1.44 2.74 22.92
CA ALA A 353 -1.11 3.88 22.06
C ALA A 353 0.40 3.93 21.82
N GLU A 354 0.98 2.77 21.48
CA GLU A 354 2.41 2.51 21.30
C GLU A 354 2.94 2.98 19.94
N GLY A 355 2.13 2.86 18.88
CA GLY A 355 2.56 3.17 17.52
C GLY A 355 3.05 4.60 17.37
N ARG A 356 2.37 5.56 18.02
CA ARG A 356 2.77 6.97 17.99
C ARG A 356 4.07 7.24 18.75
N LEU A 357 4.37 6.44 19.77
CA LEU A 357 5.61 6.54 20.56
C LEU A 357 6.81 6.15 19.69
N ILE A 358 6.75 4.99 19.04
CA ILE A 358 7.87 4.51 18.21
C ILE A 358 8.06 5.39 16.96
N LEU A 359 6.98 5.92 16.39
CA LEU A 359 7.04 6.84 15.24
C LEU A 359 7.66 8.18 15.62
N GLY A 360 7.35 8.73 16.80
CA GLY A 360 7.92 10.00 17.25
C GLY A 360 9.46 9.98 17.29
N ASP A 361 10.04 8.94 17.90
CA ASP A 361 11.50 8.77 17.92
C ASP A 361 12.06 8.50 16.52
N ALA A 362 11.36 7.73 15.68
CA ALA A 362 11.79 7.44 14.30
C ALA A 362 11.80 8.68 13.40
N MET A 363 10.80 9.56 13.50
CA MET A 363 10.73 10.82 12.74
C MET A 363 11.82 11.80 13.20
N THR A 364 12.00 11.97 14.51
CA THR A 364 13.10 12.76 15.05
C THR A 364 14.45 12.20 14.58
N TYR A 365 14.60 10.88 14.50
CA TYR A 365 15.83 10.27 14.01
C TYR A 365 16.02 10.49 12.51
N ALA A 366 14.96 10.40 11.70
CA ALA A 366 15.01 10.73 10.27
C ALA A 366 15.50 12.17 10.04
N GLU A 367 15.01 13.14 10.82
CA GLU A 367 15.49 14.54 10.76
C GLU A 367 16.98 14.65 11.13
N ARG A 368 17.44 13.94 12.18
CA ARG A 368 18.88 13.87 12.53
C ARG A 368 19.73 13.25 11.42
N LEU A 369 19.15 12.41 10.57
CA LEU A 369 19.77 11.83 9.39
C LEU A 369 19.72 12.75 8.16
N GLY A 370 19.15 13.95 8.30
CA GLY A 370 19.10 15.02 7.32
C GLY A 370 17.79 15.12 6.55
N ALA A 371 16.73 14.41 6.97
CA ALA A 371 15.44 14.49 6.28
C ALA A 371 14.87 15.91 6.32
N THR A 372 14.35 16.37 5.18
CA THR A 372 13.71 17.69 5.04
C THR A 372 12.21 17.60 4.77
N HIS A 373 11.72 16.41 4.43
CA HIS A 373 10.30 16.14 4.17
C HIS A 373 9.98 14.74 4.70
N LEU A 374 8.86 14.61 5.41
CA LEU A 374 8.43 13.37 6.03
C LEU A 374 7.08 12.92 5.51
N VAL A 375 6.96 11.61 5.26
CA VAL A 375 5.67 10.91 5.23
C VAL A 375 5.75 9.73 6.17
N ASP A 376 4.92 9.66 7.19
CA ASP A 376 4.78 8.45 8.00
C ASP A 376 3.50 7.67 7.68
N VAL A 377 3.59 6.35 7.78
CA VAL A 377 2.53 5.39 7.44
C VAL A 377 2.33 4.44 8.60
N ALA A 378 1.11 4.37 9.13
CA ALA A 378 0.85 3.55 10.30
C ALA A 378 -0.58 3.04 10.39
N THR A 379 -0.73 1.80 10.86
CA THR A 379 -1.98 1.29 11.43
C THR A 379 -2.14 1.91 12.82
N LEU A 380 -2.48 3.21 12.89
CA LEU A 380 -2.29 3.96 14.13
C LEU A 380 -3.50 3.93 15.04
N THR A 381 -4.70 4.13 14.50
CA THR A 381 -5.89 4.26 15.34
C THR A 381 -7.04 3.37 14.89
N GLY A 382 -7.76 2.79 15.85
CA GLY A 382 -9.09 2.23 15.57
C GLY A 382 -10.12 3.31 15.18
N ALA A 383 -9.85 4.59 15.50
CA ALA A 383 -10.73 5.71 15.20
C ALA A 383 -10.83 5.99 13.68
N VAL A 384 -9.72 5.89 12.92
CA VAL A 384 -9.76 6.08 11.46
C VAL A 384 -10.66 5.05 10.78
N SER A 385 -10.63 3.79 11.25
CA SER A 385 -11.46 2.73 10.69
C SER A 385 -12.95 2.94 10.98
N ARG A 386 -13.29 3.57 12.12
CA ARG A 386 -14.66 3.94 12.47
C ARG A 386 -15.14 5.14 11.65
N ALA A 387 -14.25 6.08 11.31
CA ALA A 387 -14.57 7.26 10.53
C ALA A 387 -14.72 6.97 9.02
N PHE A 388 -13.79 6.21 8.44
CA PHE A 388 -13.65 6.07 6.98
C PHE A 388 -13.80 4.64 6.46
N GLY A 389 -14.01 3.66 7.35
CA GLY A 389 -14.12 2.26 6.96
C GLY A 389 -12.80 1.69 6.43
N HIS A 390 -12.87 0.93 5.33
CA HIS A 390 -11.73 0.17 4.79
C HIS A 390 -11.31 0.58 3.37
N LEU A 391 -11.88 1.67 2.85
CA LEU A 391 -11.67 2.13 1.47
C LEU A 391 -10.91 3.44 1.37
N VAL A 392 -10.77 4.17 2.47
CA VAL A 392 -10.17 5.51 2.52
C VAL A 392 -9.18 5.57 3.68
N THR A 393 -7.96 6.03 3.40
CA THR A 393 -6.92 6.29 4.42
C THR A 393 -7.13 7.70 5.00
N GLY A 394 -6.99 7.86 6.32
CA GLY A 394 -6.98 9.18 6.93
C GLY A 394 -5.62 9.84 6.75
N ALA A 395 -5.58 11.05 6.20
CA ALA A 395 -4.34 11.77 5.94
C ALA A 395 -4.29 13.09 6.71
N PHE A 396 -3.19 13.34 7.40
CA PHE A 396 -2.92 14.59 8.10
C PHE A 396 -1.71 15.23 7.46
N GLY A 397 -1.58 16.55 7.48
CA GLY A 397 -0.39 17.15 6.95
C GLY A 397 -0.24 18.64 7.22
N THR A 398 1.02 19.06 7.26
CA THR A 398 1.39 20.47 7.39
C THR A 398 2.86 20.68 6.97
N PRO A 399 3.16 21.72 6.18
CA PRO A 399 2.22 22.73 5.67
C PRO A 399 1.35 22.16 4.52
N GLN A 400 0.27 22.87 4.19
CA GLN A 400 -0.69 22.45 3.17
C GLN A 400 -0.05 22.10 1.79
N PRO A 401 0.96 22.83 1.28
CA PRO A 401 1.59 22.46 0.00
C PRO A 401 2.26 21.08 0.02
N TRP A 402 2.79 20.65 1.18
CA TRP A 402 3.37 19.32 1.30
C TRP A 402 2.28 18.25 1.34
N TYR A 403 1.17 18.52 2.03
CA TYR A 403 0.00 17.64 2.00
C TYR A 403 -0.50 17.43 0.57
N GLU A 404 -0.67 18.51 -0.20
CA GLU A 404 -1.12 18.47 -1.59
C GLU A 404 -0.17 17.67 -2.49
N ALA A 405 1.15 17.84 -2.33
CA ALA A 405 2.13 17.05 -3.09
C ALA A 405 2.00 15.53 -2.85
N VAL A 406 1.69 15.12 -1.61
CA VAL A 406 1.43 13.70 -1.28
C VAL A 406 0.08 13.25 -1.85
N MET A 407 -0.95 14.09 -1.82
CA MET A 407 -2.25 13.77 -2.41
C MET A 407 -2.18 13.65 -3.94
N ASP A 408 -1.38 14.47 -4.62
CA ASP A 408 -1.14 14.36 -6.06
C ASP A 408 -0.47 13.03 -6.42
N ALA A 409 0.49 12.58 -5.58
CA ALA A 409 1.09 11.26 -5.72
C ALA A 409 0.05 10.14 -5.50
N ALA A 410 -0.85 10.30 -4.54
CA ALA A 410 -1.95 9.37 -4.30
C ALA A 410 -2.93 9.32 -5.48
N GLY A 411 -3.25 10.48 -6.07
CA GLY A 411 -4.05 10.59 -7.28
C GLY A 411 -3.44 9.82 -8.44
N ARG A 412 -2.14 10.01 -8.72
CA ARG A 412 -1.42 9.26 -9.77
C ARG A 412 -1.41 7.75 -9.49
N ALA A 413 -1.20 7.36 -8.23
CA ALA A 413 -1.20 5.98 -7.78
C ALA A 413 -2.60 5.35 -7.73
N GLY A 414 -3.68 6.12 -7.85
CA GLY A 414 -5.04 5.59 -7.70
C GLY A 414 -5.34 5.12 -6.28
N GLU A 415 -4.92 5.87 -5.27
CA GLU A 415 -5.22 5.61 -3.86
C GLU A 415 -6.01 6.76 -3.23
N ARG A 416 -7.02 6.44 -2.42
CA ARG A 416 -7.96 7.43 -1.88
C ARG A 416 -7.66 7.79 -0.44
N TYR A 417 -7.30 9.05 -0.23
CA TYR A 417 -7.02 9.63 1.08
C TYR A 417 -8.03 10.73 1.40
N TRP A 418 -8.24 11.00 2.69
CA TRP A 418 -9.09 12.10 3.13
C TRP A 418 -8.40 12.93 4.20
N GLN A 419 -8.43 14.26 4.06
CA GLN A 419 -7.76 15.16 5.00
C GLN A 419 -8.48 15.15 6.34
N VAL A 420 -7.73 14.85 7.40
CA VAL A 420 -8.16 15.01 8.78
C VAL A 420 -7.53 16.30 9.33
N PRO A 421 -8.34 17.19 9.94
CA PRO A 421 -7.82 18.48 10.40
C PRO A 421 -6.92 18.31 11.65
N LEU A 422 -5.90 19.15 11.74
CA LEU A 422 -5.04 19.30 12.93
C LEU A 422 -5.51 20.53 13.72
N VAL A 423 -6.53 20.35 14.57
CA VAL A 423 -7.16 21.46 15.33
C VAL A 423 -6.45 21.63 16.68
N ASP A 424 -5.75 22.76 16.86
CA ASP A 424 -4.89 23.01 18.02
C ASP A 424 -5.61 23.02 19.37
N ASP A 425 -6.90 23.33 19.41
CA ASP A 425 -7.69 23.37 20.65
C ASP A 425 -7.66 22.02 21.41
N TYR A 426 -7.52 20.90 20.68
CA TYR A 426 -7.40 19.56 21.27
C TYR A 426 -6.05 19.29 21.95
N VAL A 427 -5.04 20.15 21.79
CA VAL A 427 -3.73 20.00 22.46
C VAL A 427 -3.88 20.10 23.97
N SER A 428 -4.80 20.93 24.46
CA SER A 428 -5.10 21.06 25.89
C SER A 428 -5.54 19.72 26.53
N GLU A 429 -6.18 18.84 25.76
CA GLU A 429 -6.58 17.50 26.21
C GLU A 429 -5.41 16.50 26.26
N MET A 430 -4.24 16.87 25.75
CA MET A 430 -3.00 16.09 25.78
C MET A 430 -1.99 16.62 26.81
N GLU A 431 -2.36 17.62 27.61
CA GLU A 431 -1.52 18.09 28.72
C GLU A 431 -1.25 16.96 29.71
N SER A 432 -0.01 16.87 30.20
CA SER A 432 0.37 15.93 31.25
C SER A 432 0.59 16.67 32.57
N TRP A 433 0.33 15.97 33.68
CA TRP A 433 0.66 16.46 35.03
C TRP A 433 2.17 16.40 35.32
N TYR A 434 2.89 15.46 34.70
CA TYR A 434 4.29 15.14 35.01
C TYR A 434 5.27 15.43 33.87
N GLY A 435 4.82 15.30 32.62
CA GLY A 435 5.62 15.52 31.42
C GLY A 435 5.15 16.71 30.60
N ASP A 436 5.68 16.84 29.39
CA ASP A 436 5.28 17.85 28.42
C ASP A 436 3.93 17.50 27.76
N LEU A 437 3.64 16.21 27.58
CA LEU A 437 2.38 15.70 27.03
C LEU A 437 2.11 14.24 27.41
N GLN A 438 0.84 13.84 27.39
CA GLN A 438 0.42 12.43 27.52
C GLN A 438 0.18 11.77 26.16
N ASN A 439 0.48 10.48 26.03
CA ASN A 439 0.37 9.76 24.76
C ASN A 439 -1.08 9.42 24.37
N SER A 440 -2.00 9.41 25.33
CA SER A 440 -3.42 9.16 25.10
C SER A 440 -4.27 10.08 25.97
N GLY A 441 -5.48 10.40 25.51
CA GLY A 441 -6.48 11.17 26.24
C GLY A 441 -7.87 10.54 26.09
N THR A 442 -8.92 11.36 26.19
CA THR A 442 -10.32 10.93 25.99
C THR A 442 -10.57 10.36 24.59
N ALA A 443 -11.63 9.56 24.44
CA ALA A 443 -11.95 8.89 23.18
C ALA A 443 -12.42 9.87 22.10
N GLU A 444 -13.10 10.95 22.51
CA GLU A 444 -13.54 12.05 21.67
C GLU A 444 -12.34 12.71 20.99
N GLY A 445 -12.44 12.96 19.68
CA GLY A 445 -11.34 13.55 18.91
C GLY A 445 -10.06 12.72 18.85
N SER A 446 -10.07 11.45 19.29
CA SER A 446 -8.86 10.62 19.37
C SER A 446 -8.10 10.46 18.04
N LEU A 447 -8.82 10.49 16.91
CA LEU A 447 -8.20 10.52 15.58
C LEU A 447 -7.38 11.80 15.38
N VAL A 448 -7.98 12.98 15.65
CA VAL A 448 -7.30 14.28 15.54
C VAL A 448 -6.11 14.37 16.51
N LYS A 449 -6.32 13.98 17.77
CA LYS A 449 -5.27 13.98 18.80
C LYS A 449 -4.09 13.08 18.45
N SER A 450 -4.32 11.96 17.75
CA SER A 450 -3.21 11.09 17.32
C SER A 450 -2.27 11.79 16.33
N GLY A 451 -2.81 12.56 15.39
CA GLY A 451 -2.03 13.39 14.47
C GLY A 451 -1.34 14.55 15.19
N LEU A 452 -2.03 15.21 16.12
CA LEU A 452 -1.42 16.28 16.92
C LEU A 452 -0.27 15.76 17.77
N PHE A 453 -0.38 14.58 18.39
CA PHE A 453 0.72 13.96 19.12
C PHE A 453 1.94 13.76 18.21
N LEU A 454 1.78 13.15 17.04
CA LEU A 454 2.89 12.91 16.11
C LEU A 454 3.57 14.21 15.65
N ARG A 455 2.78 15.27 15.43
CA ARG A 455 3.25 16.59 15.01
C ARG A 455 4.31 17.18 15.96
N GLU A 456 4.28 16.82 17.24
CA GLU A 456 5.18 17.30 18.28
C GLU A 456 6.62 16.74 18.18
N PHE A 457 6.84 15.74 17.33
CA PHE A 457 8.12 15.00 17.21
C PHE A 457 8.83 15.22 15.86
N ARG A 458 8.39 16.24 15.13
CA ARG A 458 8.97 16.65 13.86
C ARG A 458 9.02 18.18 13.76
N THR A 459 10.00 18.70 13.03
CA THR A 459 10.19 20.12 12.74
C THR A 459 10.05 20.45 11.25
N VAL A 460 10.11 19.46 10.37
CA VAL A 460 10.06 19.63 8.90
C VAL A 460 8.65 19.38 8.32
N PRO A 461 8.35 19.76 7.06
CA PRO A 461 7.13 19.37 6.37
C PRO A 461 6.79 17.88 6.54
N TRP A 462 5.55 17.59 6.94
CA TRP A 462 5.14 16.24 7.33
C TRP A 462 3.72 15.92 6.91
N VAL A 463 3.52 14.67 6.49
CA VAL A 463 2.22 14.04 6.26
C VAL A 463 2.18 12.72 7.03
N HIS A 464 1.07 12.47 7.71
CA HIS A 464 0.77 11.18 8.34
C HIS A 464 -0.38 10.48 7.62
N LEU A 465 -0.19 9.21 7.31
CA LEU A 465 -1.17 8.34 6.67
C LEU A 465 -1.59 7.24 7.65
N ASP A 466 -2.76 7.43 8.28
CA ASP A 466 -3.38 6.43 9.16
C ASP A 466 -4.12 5.39 8.32
N ILE A 467 -3.45 4.27 8.10
CA ILE A 467 -3.96 3.12 7.33
C ILE A 467 -4.70 2.11 8.21
N GLY A 468 -5.02 2.44 9.47
CA GLY A 468 -5.72 1.53 10.40
C GLY A 468 -7.05 0.97 9.87
N GLY A 469 -7.70 1.68 8.95
CA GLY A 469 -8.88 1.21 8.22
C GLY A 469 -8.58 0.45 6.92
N SER A 470 -7.63 0.95 6.13
CA SER A 470 -7.38 0.55 4.74
C SER A 470 -6.25 -0.48 4.56
N ALA A 471 -5.47 -0.79 5.60
CA ALA A 471 -4.30 -1.66 5.54
C ALA A 471 -4.63 -3.11 5.16
N TYR A 472 -5.83 -3.61 5.49
CA TYR A 472 -6.22 -4.98 5.21
C TYR A 472 -7.73 -5.16 5.08
N PHE A 473 -8.15 -6.12 4.26
CA PHE A 473 -9.55 -6.55 4.18
C PHE A 473 -9.84 -7.73 5.10
N ARG A 474 -11.02 -7.73 5.73
CA ARG A 474 -11.51 -8.87 6.53
C ARG A 474 -12.27 -9.90 5.70
N LYS A 475 -12.69 -9.53 4.50
CA LYS A 475 -13.40 -10.37 3.54
C LYS A 475 -12.75 -10.21 2.17
N ALA A 476 -12.79 -11.25 1.35
CA ALA A 476 -12.40 -11.13 -0.04
C ALA A 476 -13.36 -10.17 -0.78
N THR A 477 -12.81 -9.42 -1.72
CA THR A 477 -13.54 -8.64 -2.72
C THR A 477 -13.29 -9.26 -4.10
N PRO A 478 -14.00 -8.83 -5.16
CA PRO A 478 -13.67 -9.27 -6.51
C PRO A 478 -12.21 -9.01 -6.91
N PHE A 479 -11.58 -7.96 -6.38
CA PHE A 479 -10.23 -7.51 -6.75
C PHE A 479 -9.13 -7.84 -5.73
N ALA A 480 -9.46 -8.35 -4.54
CA ALA A 480 -8.46 -8.66 -3.52
C ALA A 480 -8.90 -9.80 -2.56
N PRO A 481 -7.96 -10.60 -2.03
CA PRO A 481 -8.26 -11.57 -0.98
C PRO A 481 -8.45 -10.88 0.38
N ARG A 482 -8.86 -11.66 1.41
CA ARG A 482 -8.72 -11.23 2.81
C ARG A 482 -7.22 -11.04 3.12
N GLY A 483 -6.86 -10.01 3.89
CA GLY A 483 -5.47 -9.74 4.27
C GLY A 483 -4.99 -8.37 3.80
N ALA A 484 -3.67 -8.15 3.85
CA ALA A 484 -3.04 -6.88 3.49
C ALA A 484 -3.47 -6.35 2.11
N THR A 485 -3.72 -5.04 2.00
CA THR A 485 -4.07 -4.37 0.75
C THR A 485 -2.85 -3.83 0.00
N GLY A 486 -1.70 -3.66 0.66
CA GLY A 486 -0.54 -2.97 0.07
C GLY A 486 -0.75 -1.47 -0.13
N VAL A 487 -1.80 -0.89 0.47
CA VAL A 487 -2.11 0.54 0.37
C VAL A 487 -0.91 1.39 0.76
N THR A 488 -0.80 2.57 0.15
CA THR A 488 0.25 3.56 0.36
C THR A 488 1.59 3.22 -0.31
N HIS A 489 1.85 1.95 -0.65
CA HIS A 489 3.10 1.58 -1.34
C HIS A 489 3.29 2.36 -2.64
N ALA A 490 2.31 2.32 -3.54
CA ALA A 490 2.42 2.98 -4.83
C ALA A 490 2.47 4.51 -4.69
N THR A 491 1.75 5.09 -3.73
CA THR A 491 1.82 6.53 -3.46
C THR A 491 3.21 6.97 -3.03
N LEU A 492 3.88 6.22 -2.15
CA LEU A 492 5.25 6.55 -1.74
C LEU A 492 6.24 6.42 -2.91
N VAL A 493 6.02 5.44 -3.79
CA VAL A 493 6.81 5.28 -5.03
C VAL A 493 6.61 6.48 -5.96
N GLU A 494 5.37 6.88 -6.23
CA GLU A 494 5.04 8.06 -7.04
C GLU A 494 5.63 9.35 -6.46
N LEU A 495 5.55 9.50 -5.14
CA LEU A 495 6.06 10.68 -4.43
C LEU A 495 7.58 10.80 -4.54
N ALA A 496 8.30 9.69 -4.36
CA ALA A 496 9.75 9.66 -4.46
C ALA A 496 10.21 9.90 -5.91
N LEU A 497 9.55 9.26 -6.89
CA LEU A 497 9.91 9.38 -8.30
C LEU A 497 9.63 10.76 -8.90
N ALA A 498 8.72 11.55 -8.31
CA ALA A 498 8.54 12.94 -8.70
C ALA A 498 9.81 13.80 -8.54
N GLY A 499 10.75 13.39 -7.67
CA GLY A 499 12.04 14.06 -7.49
C GLY A 499 13.23 13.29 -8.07
N ALA A 500 13.01 12.18 -8.77
CA ALA A 500 14.10 11.45 -9.44
C ALA A 500 14.80 12.36 -10.47
N LYS A 501 16.12 12.17 -10.62
CA LYS A 501 16.97 12.95 -11.53
C LYS A 501 17.13 12.29 -12.89
#